data_AF-A0A0J7LRY6-F1
#
_entry.id   AF-A0A0J7LRY6-F1
#
_cell.length_a   1.000
_cell.length_b   1.000
_cell.length_c   1.000
_cell.angle_alpha   90.00
_cell.angle_beta   90.00
_cell.angle_gamma   90.00
#
_symmetry.space_group_name_H-M   'P 1'
#
loop_
_entity.id
_entity.type
_entity.pdbx_description
1 polymer ?
#
loop_
_entity_poly.entity_id
_entity_poly.type
_entity_poly.pdbx_seq_one_letter_code
_entity_poly.pdbx_strand_id
1 'polypeptide(L)'
;MKKIVLTAAFLTVGVFAMAQQNGGMMQKDPAQMEQKRAENLKKMQTDLNLTDAQVNQIKALQDKRMAERKEQAPAMQAERKARMEAWRAKREQHMAEMKQILTPEQFQKWEAQKKEQMQNRGMKMKEMKMKKMQNN
;
A
#
# COMPACT_ATOMS: atom_id res chain seq x y z
N MET A 1 -9.78 12.60 -59.53
CA MET A 1 -10.76 13.69 -59.23
C MET A 1 -12.00 13.01 -58.67
N LYS A 2 -12.62 13.36 -57.55
CA LYS A 2 -12.75 14.62 -56.81
C LYS A 2 -12.81 14.31 -55.30
N LYS A 3 -12.39 15.30 -54.51
CA LYS A 3 -12.35 15.29 -53.04
C LYS A 3 -13.77 15.23 -52.48
N ILE A 4 -14.02 14.37 -51.50
CA ILE A 4 -15.14 14.52 -50.56
C ILE A 4 -14.53 14.49 -49.17
N VAL A 5 -14.21 15.69 -48.69
CA VAL A 5 -14.05 15.97 -47.27
C VAL A 5 -15.47 16.10 -46.72
N LEU A 6 -15.87 15.18 -45.85
CA LEU A 6 -17.06 15.36 -45.02
C LEU A 6 -16.65 15.15 -43.56
N THR A 7 -16.39 16.26 -42.90
CA THR A 7 -16.31 16.38 -41.45
C THR A 7 -17.59 15.87 -40.80
N ALA A 8 -17.49 14.84 -39.96
CA ALA A 8 -18.49 14.50 -38.96
C ALA A 8 -17.77 14.26 -37.64
N ALA A 9 -17.93 15.21 -36.73
CA ALA A 9 -17.48 15.14 -35.36
C ALA A 9 -18.11 13.92 -34.67
N PHE A 10 -17.27 12.98 -34.21
CA PHE A 10 -17.66 12.06 -33.15
C PHE A 10 -16.80 12.33 -31.93
N LEU A 11 -17.49 12.87 -30.93
CA LEU A 11 -17.12 12.95 -29.54
C LEU A 11 -16.66 11.58 -29.03
N THR A 12 -15.36 11.29 -29.12
CA THR A 12 -14.78 10.25 -28.27
C THR A 12 -14.36 10.93 -26.98
N VAL A 13 -15.31 10.94 -26.04
CA VAL A 13 -15.03 11.05 -24.60
C VAL A 13 -13.89 10.08 -24.32
N GLY A 14 -12.68 10.63 -24.20
CA GLY A 14 -11.52 9.90 -23.72
C GLY A 14 -11.83 9.53 -22.28
N VAL A 15 -12.31 8.30 -22.11
CA VAL A 15 -12.50 7.65 -20.81
C VAL A 15 -11.20 7.81 -20.05
N PHE A 16 -11.15 8.74 -19.09
CA PHE A 16 -10.05 8.79 -18.15
C PHE A 16 -10.00 7.43 -17.49
N ALA A 17 -8.91 6.72 -17.80
CA ALA A 17 -8.60 5.42 -17.24
C ALA A 17 -8.68 5.53 -15.72
N MET A 18 -9.71 4.92 -15.12
CA MET A 18 -9.66 4.53 -13.70
C MET A 18 -8.67 3.37 -13.57
N ALA A 19 -7.40 3.66 -13.79
CA ALA A 19 -6.30 2.70 -13.74
C ALA A 19 -5.35 3.04 -12.60
N GLN A 20 -5.87 3.35 -11.42
CA GLN A 20 -5.06 3.34 -10.19
C GLN A 20 -5.91 3.23 -8.91
N GLN A 21 -6.96 2.40 -8.92
CA GLN A 21 -7.56 1.90 -7.69
C GLN A 21 -6.74 0.72 -7.15
N ASN A 22 -5.46 0.96 -6.85
CA ASN A 22 -4.56 -0.03 -6.29
C ASN A 22 -3.96 0.56 -5.01
N GLY A 23 -4.68 0.40 -3.89
CA GLY A 23 -4.19 0.58 -2.52
C GLY A 23 -3.09 1.62 -2.29
N GLY A 24 -3.34 2.87 -2.70
CA GLY A 24 -2.44 3.97 -2.38
C GLY A 24 -2.32 4.06 -0.86
N MET A 25 -1.09 3.99 -0.33
CA MET A 25 -0.83 4.57 0.98
C MET A 25 -1.38 6.00 0.89
N MET A 26 -2.41 6.34 1.68
CA MET A 26 -2.80 7.74 1.86
C MET A 26 -1.52 8.48 2.19
N GLN A 27 -1.05 9.32 1.28
CA GLN A 27 0.04 10.24 1.55
C GLN A 27 -0.51 11.14 2.65
N LYS A 28 -0.14 10.86 3.90
CA LYS A 28 -0.50 11.73 5.01
C LYS A 28 0.19 13.05 4.74
N ASP A 29 -0.58 14.13 4.88
CA ASP A 29 -0.09 15.49 4.79
C ASP A 29 1.19 15.63 5.63
N PRO A 30 2.31 16.11 5.05
CA PRO A 30 3.55 16.36 5.78
C PRO A 30 3.35 17.15 7.07
N ALA A 31 2.43 18.14 7.07
CA ALA A 31 2.13 18.94 8.25
C ALA A 31 1.50 18.10 9.37
N GLN A 32 0.56 17.21 9.05
CA GLN A 32 -0.06 16.31 10.03
C GLN A 32 0.95 15.30 10.61
N MET A 33 1.91 14.87 9.79
CA MET A 33 2.97 13.96 10.23
C MET A 33 3.93 14.65 11.20
N GLU A 34 4.28 15.90 10.93
CA GLU A 34 5.11 16.71 11.81
C GLU A 34 4.40 17.02 13.12
N GLN A 35 3.13 17.43 13.06
CA GLN A 35 2.30 17.65 14.25
C GLN A 35 2.25 16.41 15.14
N LYS A 36 1.96 15.24 14.56
CA LYS A 36 1.94 13.99 15.32
C LYS A 36 3.30 13.63 15.92
N ARG A 37 4.40 13.97 15.26
CA ARG A 37 5.75 13.76 15.79
C ARG A 37 6.01 14.66 17.00
N ALA A 38 5.59 15.93 16.92
CA ALA A 38 5.68 16.87 18.02
C ALA A 38 4.84 16.43 19.22
N GLU A 39 3.60 16.00 19.00
CA GLU A 39 2.70 15.46 20.04
C GLU A 39 3.30 14.24 20.74
N ASN A 40 3.84 13.29 19.97
CA ASN A 40 4.49 12.11 20.53
C ASN A 40 5.75 12.47 21.35
N LEU A 41 6.54 13.44 20.89
CA LEU A 41 7.73 13.90 21.60
C LEU A 41 7.36 14.61 22.90
N LYS A 42 6.30 15.44 22.87
CA LYS A 42 5.75 16.10 24.07
C LYS A 42 5.25 15.08 25.08
N LYS A 43 4.50 14.06 24.63
CA LYS A 43 4.06 12.97 25.50
C LYS A 43 5.25 12.23 26.12
N MET A 44 6.26 11.89 25.33
CA MET A 44 7.47 11.23 25.81
C MET A 44 8.25 12.09 26.81
N GLN A 45 8.31 13.41 26.59
CA GLN A 45 8.91 14.35 27.53
C GLN A 45 8.19 14.30 28.88
N THR A 46 6.86 14.30 28.89
CA THR A 46 6.08 14.20 30.13
C THR A 46 6.19 12.83 30.78
N ASP A 47 5.99 11.75 30.04
CA ASP A 47 5.96 10.38 30.56
C ASP A 47 7.32 9.96 31.17
N LEU A 48 8.42 10.50 30.64
CA LEU A 48 9.79 10.18 31.07
C LEU A 48 10.49 11.32 31.82
N ASN A 49 9.79 12.43 32.07
CA ASN A 49 10.35 13.65 32.68
C ASN A 49 11.66 14.12 31.99
N LEU A 50 11.66 14.20 30.66
CA LEU A 50 12.83 14.59 29.89
C LEU A 50 13.14 16.09 30.03
N THR A 51 14.42 16.41 30.11
CA THR A 51 14.93 17.78 30.01
C THR A 51 14.86 18.29 28.56
N ASP A 52 14.85 19.61 28.39
CA ASP A 52 14.85 20.22 27.05
C ASP A 52 16.08 19.83 26.22
N ALA A 53 17.23 19.62 26.88
CA ALA A 53 18.44 19.12 26.24
C ALA A 53 18.23 17.71 25.65
N GLN A 54 17.60 16.80 26.40
CA GLN A 54 17.28 15.45 25.93
C GLN A 54 16.25 15.46 24.79
N VAL A 55 15.24 16.33 24.89
CA VAL A 55 14.23 16.51 23.83
C VAL A 55 14.88 16.97 22.52
N ASN A 56 15.81 17.92 22.59
CA ASN A 56 16.55 18.40 21.42
C ASN A 56 17.41 17.29 20.80
N GLN A 57 18.08 16.47 21.63
CA GLN A 57 18.85 15.33 21.14
C GLN A 57 17.96 14.28 20.46
N ILE A 58 16.80 13.97 21.02
CA ILE A 58 15.83 13.02 20.43
C ILE A 58 15.30 13.57 19.10
N LYS A 59 14.99 14.87 19.03
CA LYS A 59 14.55 15.52 17.79
C LYS A 59 15.62 15.37 16.69
N ALA A 60 16.87 15.70 17.00
CA ALA A 60 17.99 15.54 16.07
C ALA A 60 18.18 14.08 15.62
N LEU A 61 18.06 13.11 16.53
CA LEU A 61 18.10 11.68 16.20
C LEU A 61 16.95 11.27 15.26
N GLN A 62 15.74 11.76 15.50
CA GLN A 62 14.60 11.50 14.63
C GLN A 62 14.81 12.07 13.23
N ASP A 63 15.38 13.28 13.13
CA ASP A 63 15.71 13.92 11.85
C ASP A 63 16.77 13.13 11.07
N LYS A 64 17.83 12.70 11.76
CA LYS A 64 18.86 11.83 11.17
C LYS A 64 18.27 10.54 10.60
N ARG A 65 17.45 9.83 11.39
CA ARG A 65 16.78 8.59 10.95
C ARG A 65 15.82 8.83 9.78
N MET A 66 15.18 9.99 9.71
CA MET A 66 14.33 10.35 8.58
C MET A 66 15.15 10.57 7.31
N ALA A 67 16.30 11.22 7.40
CA ALA A 67 17.23 11.39 6.29
C ALA A 67 17.75 10.04 5.79
N GLU A 68 18.23 9.17 6.70
CA GLU A 68 18.69 7.82 6.37
C GLU A 68 17.60 7.00 5.67
N ARG A 69 16.35 7.06 6.15
CA ARG A 69 15.23 6.38 5.47
C ARG A 69 14.95 6.92 4.07
N LYS A 70 15.07 8.23 3.85
CA LYS A 70 14.88 8.83 2.53
C LYS A 70 15.98 8.39 1.56
N GLU A 71 17.21 8.33 2.04
CA GLU A 71 18.37 7.86 1.28
C GLU A 71 18.22 6.38 0.90
N GLN A 72 17.77 5.53 1.83
CA GLN A 72 17.55 4.10 1.58
C GLN A 72 16.25 3.79 0.83
N ALA A 73 15.37 4.78 0.61
CA ALA A 73 14.07 4.57 -0.01
C ALA A 73 14.16 3.92 -1.41
N PRO A 74 15.07 4.31 -2.32
CA PRO A 74 15.18 3.68 -3.63
C PRO A 74 15.56 2.19 -3.54
N ALA A 75 16.53 1.86 -2.68
CA ALA A 75 16.98 0.48 -2.47
C ALA A 75 15.85 -0.39 -1.89
N MET A 76 15.15 0.10 -0.87
CA MET A 76 13.99 -0.59 -0.30
C MET A 76 12.86 -0.78 -1.32
N GLN A 77 12.64 0.18 -2.22
CA GLN A 77 11.63 0.06 -3.28
C GLN A 77 12.02 -0.99 -4.31
N ALA A 78 13.30 -1.04 -4.70
CA ALA A 78 13.82 -2.05 -5.61
C ALA A 78 13.70 -3.46 -5.01
N GLU A 79 14.13 -3.63 -3.75
CA GLU A 79 13.99 -4.91 -3.03
C GLU A 79 12.52 -5.33 -2.92
N ARG A 80 11.62 -4.39 -2.60
CA ARG A 80 10.18 -4.65 -2.54
C ARG A 80 9.64 -5.14 -3.88
N LYS A 81 10.05 -4.53 -5.00
CA LYS A 81 9.62 -4.96 -6.34
C LYS A 81 10.13 -6.37 -6.65
N ALA A 82 11.42 -6.62 -6.46
CA ALA A 82 12.02 -7.94 -6.68
C ALA A 82 11.34 -9.03 -5.84
N ARG A 83 11.07 -8.73 -4.56
CA ARG A 83 10.33 -9.64 -3.68
C ARG A 83 8.92 -9.89 -4.21
N MET A 84 8.19 -8.86 -4.63
CA MET A 84 6.84 -9.02 -5.19
C MET A 84 6.82 -9.89 -6.44
N GLU A 85 7.81 -9.75 -7.33
CA GLU A 85 7.96 -10.57 -8.53
C GLU A 85 8.25 -12.03 -8.16
N ALA A 86 9.18 -12.28 -7.25
CA ALA A 86 9.47 -13.63 -6.75
C ALA A 86 8.23 -14.31 -6.12
N TRP A 87 7.44 -13.55 -5.36
CA TRP A 87 6.18 -14.06 -4.79
C TRP A 87 5.13 -14.37 -5.85
N ARG A 88 5.06 -13.59 -6.95
CA ARG A 88 4.16 -13.88 -8.08
C ARG A 88 4.58 -15.15 -8.78
N ALA A 89 5.86 -15.29 -9.12
CA ALA A 89 6.39 -16.48 -9.77
C ALA A 89 6.14 -17.74 -8.92
N LYS A 90 6.42 -17.70 -7.62
CA LYS A 90 6.14 -18.82 -6.70
C LYS A 90 4.66 -19.17 -6.63
N ARG A 91 3.77 -18.17 -6.69
CA ARG A 91 2.31 -18.39 -6.69
C ARG A 91 1.86 -19.08 -7.98
N GLU A 92 2.40 -18.69 -9.12
CA GLU A 92 2.09 -19.29 -10.42
C GLU A 92 2.61 -20.73 -10.49
N GLN A 93 3.84 -20.98 -10.05
CA GLN A 93 4.40 -22.33 -9.93
C GLN A 93 3.53 -23.23 -9.07
N HIS A 94 3.20 -22.79 -7.84
CA HIS A 94 2.31 -23.54 -6.96
C HIS A 94 0.92 -23.77 -7.59
N MET A 95 0.40 -22.81 -8.35
CA MET A 95 -0.88 -23.01 -9.05
C MET A 95 -0.78 -24.09 -10.13
N ALA A 96 0.31 -24.11 -10.90
CA ALA A 96 0.57 -25.14 -11.91
C ALA A 96 0.72 -26.53 -11.28
N GLU A 97 1.48 -26.64 -10.19
CA GLU A 97 1.65 -27.90 -9.44
C GLU A 97 0.31 -28.40 -8.89
N MET A 98 -0.50 -27.52 -8.30
CA MET A 98 -1.83 -27.89 -7.80
C MET A 98 -2.76 -28.37 -8.93
N LYS A 99 -2.66 -27.78 -10.13
CA LYS A 99 -3.46 -28.20 -11.29
C LYS A 99 -3.06 -29.59 -11.82
N GLN A 100 -1.80 -30.00 -11.61
CA GLN A 100 -1.34 -31.35 -11.97
C GLN A 100 -1.78 -32.41 -10.96
N ILE A 101 -1.88 -32.05 -9.68
CA ILE A 101 -2.23 -32.98 -8.59
C ILE A 101 -3.75 -33.15 -8.45
N LEU A 102 -4.52 -32.08 -8.65
CA LEU A 102 -5.96 -32.07 -8.43
C LEU A 102 -6.74 -32.41 -9.70
N THR A 103 -7.89 -33.07 -9.54
CA THR A 103 -8.87 -33.17 -10.62
C THR A 103 -9.45 -31.78 -10.94
N PRO A 104 -10.04 -31.56 -12.13
CA PRO A 104 -10.62 -30.26 -12.48
C PRO A 104 -11.64 -29.72 -11.47
N GLU A 105 -12.51 -30.60 -10.95
CA GLU A 105 -13.53 -30.24 -9.95
C GLU A 105 -12.89 -29.87 -8.60
N GLN A 106 -11.87 -30.62 -8.16
CA GLN A 106 -11.15 -30.33 -6.92
C GLN A 106 -10.38 -29.01 -7.02
N PHE A 107 -9.77 -28.73 -8.18
CA PHE A 107 -9.06 -27.47 -8.42
C PHE A 107 -10.00 -26.26 -8.38
N GLN A 108 -11.17 -26.36 -9.02
CA GLN A 108 -12.19 -25.30 -8.97
C GLN A 108 -12.66 -25.02 -7.53
N LYS A 109 -12.91 -26.08 -6.74
CA LYS A 109 -13.28 -25.93 -5.33
C LYS A 109 -12.18 -25.25 -4.52
N TRP A 110 -10.92 -25.66 -4.71
CA TRP A 110 -9.76 -25.08 -4.05
C TRP A 110 -9.58 -23.59 -4.40
N GLU A 111 -9.73 -23.21 -5.67
CA GLU A 111 -9.63 -21.83 -6.12
C GLU A 111 -10.73 -20.95 -5.50
N ALA A 112 -11.96 -21.45 -5.47
CA ALA A 112 -13.09 -20.78 -4.82
C ALA A 112 -12.83 -20.55 -3.32
N GLN A 113 -12.37 -21.57 -2.60
CA GLN A 113 -12.01 -21.46 -1.18
C GLN A 113 -10.89 -20.44 -0.95
N LYS A 114 -9.88 -20.41 -1.81
CA LYS A 114 -8.79 -19.43 -1.72
C LYS A 114 -9.29 -18.00 -1.89
N LYS A 115 -10.20 -17.76 -2.84
CA LYS A 115 -10.81 -16.45 -3.07
C LYS A 115 -11.65 -16.00 -1.87
N GLU A 116 -12.46 -16.89 -1.31
CA GLU A 116 -13.26 -16.63 -0.12
C GLU A 116 -12.36 -16.28 1.09
N GLN A 117 -11.30 -17.04 1.33
CA GLN A 117 -10.35 -16.75 2.40
C GLN A 117 -9.70 -15.37 2.23
N MET A 118 -9.34 -14.99 1.00
CA MET A 118 -8.80 -13.65 0.73
C MET A 118 -9.83 -12.55 1.01
N GLN A 119 -11.09 -12.75 0.63
CA GLN A 119 -12.16 -11.79 0.91
C GLN A 119 -12.41 -11.66 2.42
N ASN A 120 -12.52 -12.77 3.14
CA ASN A 120 -12.73 -12.77 4.59
C ASN A 120 -11.58 -12.06 5.33
N ARG A 121 -10.33 -12.33 4.94
CA ARG A 121 -9.16 -11.58 5.44
C ARG A 121 -9.29 -10.09 5.16
N GLY A 122 -9.70 -9.71 3.96
CA GLY A 122 -9.95 -8.32 3.59
C GLY A 122 -11.03 -7.65 4.46
N MET A 123 -12.13 -8.35 4.74
CA MET A 123 -13.21 -7.85 5.61
C MET A 123 -12.75 -7.67 7.05
N LYS A 124 -12.07 -8.66 7.64
CA LYS A 124 -11.52 -8.57 9.00
C LYS A 124 -10.55 -7.39 9.15
N MET A 125 -9.72 -7.14 8.13
CA MET A 125 -8.82 -5.98 8.12
C MET A 125 -9.59 -4.65 8.09
N LYS A 126 -10.67 -4.55 7.31
CA LYS A 126 -11.54 -3.38 7.28
C LYS A 126 -12.24 -3.17 8.62
N GLU A 127 -12.78 -4.22 9.22
CA GLU A 127 -13.44 -4.17 10.53
C GLU A 127 -12.48 -3.70 11.63
N MET A 128 -11.27 -4.26 11.70
CA MET A 128 -10.24 -3.79 12.63
C MET A 128 -9.89 -2.32 12.42
N LYS A 129 -9.83 -1.87 11.17
CA LYS A 129 -9.58 -0.45 10.86
C LYS A 129 -10.72 0.43 11.35
N MET A 130 -11.98 0.02 11.16
CA MET A 130 -13.16 0.76 11.64
C MET A 130 -13.20 0.83 13.17
N LYS A 131 -12.98 -0.29 13.86
CA LYS A 131 -12.89 -0.32 15.34
C LYS A 131 -11.81 0.63 15.87
N LYS A 132 -10.64 0.68 15.21
CA LYS A 132 -9.57 1.63 15.57
C LYS A 132 -9.93 3.09 15.31
N MET A 133 -10.83 3.39 14.38
CA MET A 133 -11.29 4.78 14.13
C MET A 133 -12.42 5.19 15.08
N GLN A 134 -13.19 4.24 15.63
CA GLN A 134 -14.25 4.50 16.60
C GLN A 134 -13.73 4.68 18.04
N ASN A 135 -12.54 4.14 18.33
CA ASN A 135 -11.93 4.18 19.66
C ASN A 135 -10.85 5.26 19.81
N ASN A 136 -10.76 6.20 18.87
CA ASN A 136 -9.71 7.23 18.78
C ASN A 136 -10.36 8.62 18.65
#